data_AF-A0A7S0NRC4-F1
#
_entry.id   AF-A0A7S0NRC4-F1
#
_cell.length_a   1.000
_cell.length_b   1.000
_cell.length_c   1.000
_cell.angle_alpha   90.00
_cell.angle_beta   90.00
_cell.angle_gamma   90.00
#
_symmetry.space_group_name_H-M   'P 1'
#
loop_
_entity.id
_entity.type
_entity.pdbx_description
1 polymer ?
#
loop_
_entity_poly.entity_id
_entity_poly.type
_entity_poly.pdbx_seq_one_letter_code
_entity_poly.pdbx_strand_id
1 'polypeptide(L)'
;LTRPSFSESTRRQSRRQTAPWLRAPNSPPCQDQHTIAAPRRTPHALSTMLSFPAVALGFASGGPLLAPRVCSVNGVSTRQQPEPWRTAVLSATGCEDAVDNAAAEYCWKIEYIPRADLLNPVPPRMPADELEVHLCSTSASLEYTFTFPGEYQTCVTTEASEEACVVLQNRYVHRHVMSLTQAEFDEYAGAHNTLRNTSTADGRAAFGHRCLDADEDFHTHDAFVSLHLFSSYANRTSADRSHFLMLQEPAHLAWTMLAQKALRCVA
;
A
#
# COMPACT_ATOMS: atom_id res chain seq x y z
N LEU A 1 -39.54 -62.96 -19.93
CA LEU A 1 -39.28 -61.65 -20.58
C LEU A 1 -37.80 -61.35 -20.42
N THR A 2 -36.96 -61.69 -21.40
CA THR A 2 -35.54 -61.34 -21.34
C THR A 2 -34.91 -61.31 -22.74
N ARG A 3 -34.07 -60.28 -22.92
CA ARG A 3 -33.22 -59.84 -24.05
C ARG A 3 -33.87 -58.85 -25.03
N PRO A 4 -33.13 -57.83 -25.53
CA PRO A 4 -31.73 -57.95 -25.97
C PRO A 4 -30.73 -56.81 -25.63
N SER A 5 -29.50 -57.08 -26.05
CA SER A 5 -28.24 -56.34 -26.09
C SER A 5 -28.21 -55.07 -26.97
N PHE A 6 -27.38 -54.09 -26.60
CA PHE A 6 -26.77 -53.03 -27.44
C PHE A 6 -25.63 -52.38 -26.61
N SER A 7 -24.62 -51.70 -27.14
CA SER A 7 -23.63 -51.99 -28.18
C SER A 7 -22.44 -51.06 -27.86
N GLU A 8 -21.26 -51.43 -28.29
CA GLU A 8 -20.01 -50.68 -28.21
C GLU A 8 -20.02 -49.40 -29.09
N SER A 9 -19.01 -48.54 -28.88
CA SER A 9 -18.56 -47.41 -29.74
C SER A 9 -19.18 -46.02 -29.53
N THR A 10 -18.45 -45.17 -28.80
CA THR A 10 -18.09 -43.85 -29.37
C THR A 10 -16.71 -43.38 -28.88
N ARG A 11 -15.72 -43.61 -29.74
CA ARG A 11 -14.38 -43.03 -29.68
C ARG A 11 -14.50 -41.55 -30.06
N ARG A 12 -14.22 -40.62 -29.13
CA ARG A 12 -13.94 -39.21 -29.47
C ARG A 12 -12.60 -38.77 -28.88
N GLN A 13 -11.68 -38.54 -29.81
CA GLN A 13 -10.45 -37.79 -29.63
C GLN A 13 -10.76 -36.43 -29.01
N SER A 14 -10.09 -36.10 -27.90
CA SER A 14 -9.92 -34.73 -27.45
C SER A 14 -8.44 -34.36 -27.57
N ARG A 15 -8.21 -33.45 -28.50
CA ARG A 15 -6.95 -32.84 -28.91
C ARG A 15 -6.10 -32.37 -27.72
N ARG A 16 -4.80 -32.68 -27.80
CA ARG A 16 -3.74 -31.85 -27.24
C ARG A 16 -3.87 -30.42 -27.80
N GLN A 17 -4.11 -29.45 -26.92
CA GLN A 17 -3.76 -28.06 -27.19
C GLN A 17 -2.64 -27.69 -26.22
N THR A 18 -1.42 -27.75 -26.73
CA THR A 18 -0.24 -27.12 -26.14
C THR A 18 -0.36 -25.61 -26.35
N ALA A 19 -0.46 -24.84 -25.27
CA ALA A 19 -0.33 -23.40 -25.31
C ALA A 19 1.14 -23.00 -25.63
N PRO A 20 1.39 -22.03 -26.51
CA PRO A 20 2.73 -21.70 -27.00
C PRO A 20 3.26 -20.42 -26.34
N TRP A 21 3.74 -20.50 -25.09
CA TRP A 21 4.47 -19.37 -24.50
C TRP A 21 5.58 -19.91 -23.60
N LEU A 22 6.81 -19.85 -24.12
CA LEU A 22 8.11 -19.74 -23.42
C LEU A 22 9.22 -20.01 -24.45
N ARG A 23 9.50 -19.02 -25.31
CA ARG A 23 10.83 -18.87 -25.93
C ARG A 23 11.51 -17.72 -25.21
N ALA A 24 12.47 -18.04 -24.35
CA ALA A 24 13.42 -17.07 -23.84
C ALA A 24 14.48 -16.77 -24.93
N PRO A 25 14.86 -15.52 -25.18
CA PRO A 25 16.02 -15.21 -26.00
C PRO A 25 17.31 -15.37 -25.18
N ASN A 26 18.32 -15.93 -25.84
CA ASN A 26 19.70 -16.04 -25.36
C ASN A 26 20.34 -14.66 -25.18
N SER A 27 20.96 -14.43 -24.01
CA SER A 27 21.95 -13.35 -23.81
C SER A 27 23.17 -13.90 -23.05
N PRO A 28 24.41 -13.50 -23.43
CA PRO A 28 25.66 -14.07 -22.90
C PRO A 28 26.11 -13.43 -21.57
N PRO A 29 27.10 -14.00 -20.86
CA PRO A 29 27.51 -13.55 -19.54
C PRO A 29 28.46 -12.35 -19.60
N CYS A 30 28.28 -11.39 -18.70
CA CYS A 30 29.30 -10.37 -18.39
C CYS A 30 30.15 -10.85 -17.20
N GLN A 31 31.46 -10.88 -17.44
CA GLN A 31 32.51 -11.14 -16.48
C GLN A 31 33.09 -9.83 -15.92
N ASP A 32 33.59 -9.96 -14.69
CA ASP A 32 34.74 -9.29 -14.06
C ASP A 32 34.62 -7.94 -13.32
N GLN A 33 34.90 -8.07 -12.01
CA GLN A 33 35.91 -7.39 -11.19
C GLN A 33 35.83 -5.88 -10.98
N HIS A 34 35.78 -5.45 -9.71
CA HIS A 34 36.91 -4.75 -9.08
C HIS A 34 36.74 -4.63 -7.55
N THR A 35 37.75 -5.10 -6.84
CA THR A 35 38.02 -4.92 -5.40
C THR A 35 38.68 -3.56 -5.18
N ILE A 36 38.22 -2.74 -4.22
CA ILE A 36 39.04 -1.68 -3.61
C ILE A 36 38.82 -1.61 -2.09
N ALA A 37 39.95 -1.43 -1.42
CA ALA A 37 40.25 -1.64 -0.02
C ALA A 37 39.67 -0.62 0.98
N ALA A 38 39.56 -1.07 2.23
CA ALA A 38 39.40 -0.25 3.43
C ALA A 38 40.71 0.42 3.87
N PRO A 39 40.62 1.49 4.68
CA PRO A 39 41.63 1.75 5.71
C PRO A 39 41.06 1.91 7.13
N ARG A 40 41.95 1.61 8.10
CA ARG A 40 41.78 1.55 9.56
C ARG A 40 41.80 2.93 10.25
N ARG A 41 41.10 2.98 11.41
CA ARG A 41 41.34 3.63 12.74
C ARG A 41 42.35 4.80 12.82
N THR A 42 42.12 5.90 13.55
CA THR A 42 42.10 6.05 15.04
C THR A 42 41.69 7.51 15.49
N PRO A 43 41.52 7.81 16.80
CA PRO A 43 40.61 8.85 17.33
C PRO A 43 41.24 10.13 17.95
N HIS A 44 40.35 10.98 18.49
CA HIS A 44 40.48 12.11 19.44
C HIS A 44 40.85 13.51 18.92
N ALA A 45 39.93 14.47 19.15
CA ALA A 45 40.24 15.79 19.72
C ALA A 45 38.97 16.45 20.29
N LEU A 46 39.05 16.89 21.54
CA LEU A 46 38.12 17.83 22.18
C LEU A 46 38.22 19.21 21.51
N SER A 47 37.10 19.93 21.43
CA SER A 47 37.13 21.41 21.46
C SER A 47 35.85 21.99 22.03
N THR A 48 36.04 22.72 23.12
CA THR A 48 35.10 23.58 23.83
C THR A 48 35.09 24.95 23.16
N MET A 49 33.93 25.50 22.79
CA MET A 49 33.70 26.95 22.59
C MET A 49 32.22 27.24 22.90
N LEU A 50 31.94 27.89 24.03
CA LEU A 50 31.73 29.33 24.19
C LEU A 50 30.38 29.83 23.62
N SER A 51 29.55 30.25 24.58
CA SER A 51 28.20 30.78 24.46
C SER A 51 28.20 32.21 23.88
N PHE A 52 27.23 32.51 23.03
CA PHE A 52 26.77 33.89 22.76
C PHE A 52 25.25 33.94 23.00
N PRO A 53 24.73 34.89 23.79
CA PRO A 53 23.30 35.10 23.90
C PRO A 53 22.82 35.87 22.66
N ALA A 54 22.04 35.20 21.81
CA ALA A 54 21.33 35.91 20.75
C ALA A 54 20.14 36.64 21.39
N VAL A 55 20.26 37.97 21.45
CA VAL A 55 19.14 38.88 21.64
C VAL A 55 18.23 38.74 20.42
N ALA A 56 17.12 38.01 20.56
CA ALA A 56 16.05 38.01 19.57
C ALA A 56 15.10 39.16 19.87
N LEU A 57 15.29 40.27 19.14
CA LEU A 57 14.34 41.35 18.99
C LEU A 57 13.00 40.80 18.50
N GLY A 58 11.94 41.18 19.18
CA GLY A 58 10.57 40.93 18.75
C GLY A 58 10.25 41.68 17.47
N PHE A 59 9.66 40.96 16.51
CA PHE A 59 8.79 41.52 15.50
C PHE A 59 7.38 40.99 15.75
N ALA A 60 6.43 41.92 15.81
CA ALA A 60 5.01 41.65 15.95
C ALA A 60 4.38 41.16 14.64
N SER A 61 3.24 40.48 14.81
CA SER A 61 2.22 40.06 13.81
C SER A 61 2.67 39.11 12.70
N GLY A 62 2.93 37.85 13.04
CA GLY A 62 2.79 36.73 12.10
C GLY A 62 1.46 36.04 12.36
N GLY A 63 0.54 36.06 11.39
CA GLY A 63 -0.60 35.12 11.41
C GLY A 63 -0.08 33.68 11.52
N PRO A 64 -0.91 32.72 11.97
CA PRO A 64 -0.49 31.32 12.01
C PRO A 64 -0.04 30.88 10.62
N LEU A 65 1.21 30.41 10.51
CA LEU A 65 1.72 29.80 9.29
C LEU A 65 0.91 28.52 9.05
N LEU A 66 0.06 28.54 8.02
CA LEU A 66 -0.66 27.35 7.60
C LEU A 66 0.33 26.33 7.04
N ALA A 67 0.23 25.09 7.53
CA ALA A 67 0.99 23.97 7.01
C ALA A 67 0.18 22.69 7.26
N PRO A 68 -0.52 22.16 6.23
CA PRO A 68 -1.20 20.88 6.35
C PRO A 68 -0.28 19.77 6.86
N ARG A 69 -0.69 19.07 7.92
CA ARG A 69 0.07 17.98 8.54
C ARG A 69 -0.84 16.85 8.98
N VAL A 70 -0.34 15.63 8.92
CA VAL A 70 -1.02 14.44 9.47
C VAL A 70 -0.65 14.31 10.95
N CYS A 71 -1.65 14.32 11.81
CA CYS A 71 -1.49 14.29 13.27
C CYS A 71 -1.77 12.92 13.87
N SER A 72 -2.64 12.14 13.25
CA SER A 72 -2.85 10.74 13.63
C SER A 72 -3.42 9.95 12.47
N VAL A 73 -3.25 8.63 12.53
CA VAL A 73 -3.86 7.70 11.59
C VAL A 73 -4.53 6.58 12.38
N ASN A 74 -5.82 6.39 12.13
CA ASN A 74 -6.68 5.45 12.83
C ASN A 74 -6.62 5.62 14.36
N GLY A 75 -6.63 6.87 14.83
CA GLY A 75 -6.54 7.22 16.24
C GLY A 75 -5.15 7.09 16.89
N VAL A 76 -4.11 6.75 16.13
CA VAL A 76 -2.74 6.61 16.67
C VAL A 76 -1.89 7.82 16.25
N SER A 77 -1.52 8.66 17.22
CA SER A 77 -0.80 9.94 17.01
C SER A 77 0.67 9.78 16.61
N THR A 78 1.28 8.63 16.85
CA THR A 78 2.66 8.34 16.40
C THR A 78 2.75 8.03 14.90
N ARG A 79 1.61 7.93 14.21
CA ARG A 79 1.54 7.64 12.77
C ARG A 79 1.28 8.95 12.01
N GLN A 80 2.26 9.36 11.21
CA GLN A 80 2.26 10.66 10.49
C GLN A 80 2.23 10.52 8.96
N GLN A 81 2.10 9.29 8.45
CA GLN A 81 1.88 9.03 7.03
C GLN A 81 0.49 8.42 6.86
N PRO A 82 -0.35 8.98 5.98
CA PRO A 82 -1.69 8.43 5.77
C PRO A 82 -1.58 7.02 5.16
N GLU A 83 -2.57 6.19 5.49
CA GLU A 83 -2.67 4.82 5.03
C GLU A 83 -4.02 4.61 4.30
N PRO A 84 -4.06 3.86 3.18
CA PRO A 84 -5.30 3.58 2.48
C PRO A 84 -6.35 2.95 3.41
N TRP A 85 -7.60 3.40 3.28
CA TRP A 85 -8.75 2.96 4.10
C TRP A 85 -8.66 3.30 5.59
N ARG A 86 -7.72 4.16 5.98
CA ARG A 86 -7.57 4.61 7.36
C ARG A 86 -7.89 6.09 7.46
N THR A 87 -8.72 6.43 8.45
CA THR A 87 -9.01 7.83 8.77
C THR A 87 -7.75 8.49 9.32
N ALA A 88 -7.34 9.57 8.67
CA ALA A 88 -6.28 10.45 9.11
C ALA A 88 -6.87 11.72 9.71
N VAL A 89 -6.26 12.21 10.79
CA VAL A 89 -6.54 13.55 11.31
C VAL A 89 -5.49 14.49 10.74
N LEU A 90 -5.92 15.46 9.95
CA LEU A 90 -5.10 16.53 9.40
C LEU A 90 -5.22 17.78 10.28
N SER A 91 -4.17 18.59 10.36
CA SER A 91 -4.19 19.90 11.00
C SER A 91 -3.47 20.94 10.15
N ALA A 92 -4.05 22.13 10.07
CA ALA A 92 -3.49 23.28 9.37
C ALA A 92 -2.52 24.09 10.24
N THR A 93 -2.67 24.03 11.57
CA THR A 93 -1.94 24.87 12.53
C THR A 93 -0.94 24.08 13.40
N GLY A 94 -0.95 22.75 13.32
CA GLY A 94 -0.07 21.85 14.08
C GLY A 94 -0.84 20.83 14.92
N CYS A 95 -0.14 19.81 15.40
CA CYS A 95 -0.75 18.65 16.07
C CYS A 95 -0.81 18.75 17.59
N GLU A 96 -0.08 19.69 18.19
CA GLU A 96 0.07 19.84 19.65
C GLU A 96 -0.91 20.84 20.27
N ASP A 97 -2.06 21.06 19.61
CA ASP A 97 -3.22 21.88 20.00
C ASP A 97 -3.62 22.66 18.74
N ALA A 98 -4.47 22.04 17.91
CA ALA A 98 -5.09 22.75 16.79
C ALA A 98 -5.96 23.87 17.38
N VAL A 99 -5.42 25.08 17.47
CA VAL A 99 -6.16 26.22 17.99
C VAL A 99 -7.21 26.60 16.96
N ASP A 100 -8.45 26.21 17.22
CA ASP A 100 -9.59 26.66 16.44
C ASP A 100 -9.77 28.17 16.67
N ASN A 101 -9.34 28.95 15.70
CA ASN A 101 -9.64 30.37 15.67
C ASN A 101 -11.11 30.53 15.27
N ALA A 102 -11.98 30.82 16.24
CA ALA A 102 -13.44 30.92 16.07
C ALA A 102 -13.92 31.92 14.99
N ALA A 103 -13.01 32.69 14.39
CA ALA A 103 -13.28 33.67 13.33
C ALA A 103 -12.72 33.30 11.95
N ALA A 104 -12.02 32.16 11.80
CA ALA A 104 -11.43 31.75 10.53
C ALA A 104 -12.12 30.51 9.97
N GLU A 105 -12.59 30.59 8.72
CA GLU A 105 -12.96 29.42 7.93
C GLU A 105 -11.71 28.83 7.27
N TYR A 106 -11.53 27.52 7.39
CA TYR A 106 -10.47 26.74 6.77
C TYR A 106 -11.06 25.91 5.64
N CYS A 107 -10.62 26.16 4.41
CA CYS A 107 -11.00 25.39 3.24
C CYS A 107 -9.85 24.48 2.82
N TRP A 108 -10.14 23.18 2.80
CA TRP A 108 -9.22 22.12 2.43
C TRP A 108 -9.50 21.65 1.00
N LYS A 109 -8.45 21.53 0.21
CA LYS A 109 -8.46 20.89 -1.11
C LYS A 109 -7.56 19.66 -1.06
N ILE A 110 -8.08 18.49 -1.41
CA ILE A 110 -7.32 17.23 -1.48
C ILE A 110 -7.46 16.68 -2.90
N GLU A 111 -6.37 16.68 -3.65
CA GLU A 111 -6.35 16.28 -5.06
C GLU A 111 -5.39 15.10 -5.28
N TYR A 112 -5.86 14.04 -5.94
CA TYR A 112 -5.01 12.92 -6.34
C TYR A 112 -4.08 13.34 -7.48
N ILE A 113 -2.79 13.02 -7.36
CA ILE A 113 -1.79 13.33 -8.41
C ILE A 113 -1.65 12.11 -9.34
N PRO A 114 -2.12 12.19 -10.61
CA PRO A 114 -2.01 11.07 -11.55
C PRO A 114 -0.56 10.68 -11.85
N ARG A 115 -0.30 9.38 -11.89
CA ARG A 115 1.03 8.79 -12.10
C ARG A 115 1.25 8.43 -13.57
N ALA A 116 1.79 9.36 -14.35
CA ALA A 116 2.01 9.17 -15.80
C ALA A 116 2.94 8.00 -16.16
N ASP A 117 3.73 7.48 -15.21
CA ASP A 117 4.61 6.32 -15.38
C ASP A 117 3.90 4.97 -15.27
N LEU A 118 2.64 4.95 -14.83
CA LEU A 118 1.84 3.74 -14.69
C LEU A 118 0.92 3.52 -15.90
N LEU A 119 0.57 2.26 -16.16
CA LEU A 119 -0.41 1.89 -17.19
C LEU A 119 -1.77 2.57 -16.95
N ASN A 120 -2.17 2.65 -15.67
CA ASN A 120 -3.34 3.39 -15.22
C ASN A 120 -2.85 4.53 -14.32
N PRO A 121 -2.80 5.79 -14.81
CA PRO A 121 -2.31 6.92 -14.01
C PRO A 121 -3.17 7.23 -12.79
N VAL A 122 -4.46 6.92 -12.88
CA VAL A 122 -5.43 6.95 -11.79
C VAL A 122 -5.87 5.51 -11.51
N PRO A 123 -6.01 5.09 -10.25
CA PRO A 123 -6.55 3.77 -9.92
C PRO A 123 -7.88 3.54 -10.64
N PRO A 124 -8.06 2.41 -11.37
CA PRO A 124 -9.22 2.21 -12.24
C PRO A 124 -10.58 2.33 -11.56
N ARG A 125 -10.61 2.12 -10.24
CA ARG A 125 -11.83 2.12 -9.41
C ARG A 125 -12.01 3.38 -8.58
N MET A 126 -11.13 4.36 -8.73
CA MET A 126 -11.28 5.65 -8.06
C MET A 126 -12.50 6.39 -8.59
N PRO A 127 -13.47 6.73 -7.72
CA PRO A 127 -14.59 7.59 -8.09
C PRO A 127 -14.10 8.99 -8.49
N ALA A 128 -14.81 9.64 -9.42
CA ALA A 128 -14.42 10.96 -9.91
C ALA A 128 -14.49 12.05 -8.83
N ASP A 129 -15.40 11.90 -7.86
CA ASP A 129 -15.56 12.78 -6.70
C ASP A 129 -14.47 12.59 -5.63
N GLU A 130 -13.66 11.54 -5.72
CA GLU A 130 -12.48 11.34 -4.86
C GLU A 130 -11.17 11.80 -5.52
N LEU A 131 -11.20 12.18 -6.80
CA LEU A 131 -10.04 12.77 -7.48
C LEU A 131 -9.69 14.14 -6.93
N GLU A 132 -10.72 14.91 -6.57
CA GLU A 132 -10.58 16.26 -6.04
C GLU A 132 -11.71 16.51 -5.03
N VAL A 133 -11.34 16.66 -3.77
CA VAL A 133 -12.26 16.88 -2.66
C VAL A 133 -12.04 18.27 -2.09
N HIS A 134 -13.14 19.00 -1.89
CA HIS A 134 -13.15 20.34 -1.29
C HIS A 134 -14.02 20.34 -0.04
N LEU A 135 -13.44 20.72 1.10
CA LEU A 135 -14.12 20.71 2.40
C LEU A 135 -13.77 21.98 3.18
N CYS A 136 -14.78 22.80 3.48
CA CYS A 136 -14.60 23.98 4.33
C CYS A 136 -15.20 23.74 5.71
N SER A 137 -14.50 24.18 6.76
CA SER A 137 -14.98 24.12 8.13
C SER A 137 -14.39 25.24 8.98
N THR A 138 -14.99 25.53 10.12
CA THR A 138 -14.43 26.46 11.11
C THR A 138 -13.33 25.82 11.97
N SER A 139 -13.04 24.53 11.79
CA SER A 139 -11.95 23.85 12.50
C SER A 139 -10.67 23.89 11.68
N ALA A 140 -9.55 24.11 12.38
CA ALA A 140 -8.22 23.97 11.81
C ALA A 140 -7.82 22.50 11.60
N SER A 141 -8.65 21.56 12.06
CA SER A 141 -8.46 20.11 11.88
C SER A 141 -9.48 19.52 10.91
N LEU A 142 -9.07 18.48 10.19
CA LEU A 142 -9.93 17.74 9.28
C LEU A 142 -9.73 16.23 9.47
N GLU A 143 -10.80 15.51 9.77
CA GLU A 143 -10.83 14.05 9.65
C GLU A 143 -11.09 13.66 8.20
N TYR A 144 -10.16 12.92 7.60
CA TYR A 144 -10.28 12.49 6.21
C TYR A 144 -9.74 11.08 6.03
N THR A 145 -10.50 10.23 5.35
CA THR A 145 -10.08 8.86 5.00
C THR A 145 -9.48 8.88 3.61
N PHE A 146 -8.17 8.63 3.52
CA PHE A 146 -7.54 8.45 2.22
C PHE A 146 -7.87 7.07 1.70
N THR A 147 -8.58 7.08 0.60
CA THR A 147 -9.15 5.88 0.03
C THR A 147 -8.07 5.09 -0.73
N PHE A 148 -7.63 5.59 -1.88
CA PHE A 148 -6.69 4.87 -2.74
C PHE A 148 -5.22 5.16 -2.41
N PRO A 149 -4.30 4.19 -2.60
CA PRO A 149 -2.87 4.48 -2.49
C PRO A 149 -2.41 5.45 -3.60
N GLY A 150 -1.51 6.36 -3.25
CA GLY A 150 -0.99 7.35 -4.19
C GLY A 150 -0.38 8.58 -3.53
N GLU A 151 -0.23 9.63 -4.34
CA GLU A 151 0.22 10.93 -3.88
C GLU A 151 -0.96 11.90 -3.99
N TYR A 152 -1.15 12.70 -2.94
CA TYR A 152 -2.25 13.66 -2.85
C TYR A 152 -1.67 15.05 -2.59
N GLN A 153 -2.02 16.01 -3.43
CA GLN A 153 -1.78 17.42 -3.13
C GLN A 153 -2.87 17.88 -2.15
N THR A 154 -2.46 18.21 -0.93
CA THR A 154 -3.35 18.69 0.13
C THR A 154 -3.04 20.14 0.40
N CYS A 155 -4.00 21.00 0.12
CA CYS A 155 -3.92 22.43 0.34
C CYS A 155 -4.93 22.86 1.40
N VAL A 156 -4.57 23.88 2.17
CA VAL A 156 -5.48 24.57 3.08
C VAL A 156 -5.36 26.07 2.88
N THR A 157 -6.48 26.76 2.86
CA THR A 157 -6.57 28.21 2.78
C THR A 157 -7.52 28.74 3.84
N THR A 158 -7.31 29.98 4.25
CA THR A 158 -8.29 30.76 5.03
C THR A 158 -8.56 32.07 4.32
N GLU A 159 -9.62 32.80 4.69
CA GLU A 159 -9.95 34.10 4.09
C GLU A 159 -8.81 35.13 4.19
N ALA A 160 -7.92 34.98 5.18
CA ALA A 160 -6.86 35.93 5.51
C ALA A 160 -5.45 35.48 5.08
N SER A 161 -5.31 34.32 4.43
CA SER A 161 -4.01 33.73 4.13
C SER A 161 -3.90 33.22 2.69
N GLU A 162 -2.65 33.09 2.23
CA GLU A 162 -2.35 32.39 0.99
C GLU A 162 -2.54 30.88 1.18
N GLU A 163 -2.88 30.20 0.08
CA GLU A 163 -3.03 28.75 0.05
C GLU A 163 -1.70 28.06 0.42
N ALA A 164 -1.74 27.18 1.42
CA ALA A 164 -0.61 26.38 1.85
C ALA A 164 -0.80 24.92 1.44
N CYS A 165 0.10 24.39 0.62
CA CYS A 165 0.03 23.04 0.07
C CYS A 165 1.17 22.13 0.50
N VAL A 166 0.87 20.84 0.67
CA VAL A 166 1.84 19.76 0.86
C VAL A 166 1.45 18.56 -0.01
N VAL A 167 2.43 17.74 -0.40
CA VAL A 167 2.16 16.43 -1.01
C VAL A 167 2.20 15.36 0.08
N LEU A 168 1.06 14.70 0.30
CA LEU A 168 0.95 13.56 1.20
C LEU A 168 1.09 12.25 0.42
N GLN A 169 1.88 11.32 0.96
CA GLN A 169 2.07 9.99 0.38
C GLN A 169 1.17 8.99 1.11
N ASN A 170 0.06 8.61 0.48
CA ASN A 170 -0.84 7.59 1.00
C ASN A 170 -0.35 6.20 0.57
N ARG A 171 0.27 5.46 1.49
CA ARG A 171 0.95 4.19 1.18
C ARG A 171 0.57 3.11 2.19
N TYR A 172 0.52 1.87 1.73
CA TYR A 172 0.44 0.74 2.65
C TYR A 172 1.74 0.61 3.45
N VAL A 173 1.62 0.51 4.77
CA VAL A 173 2.77 0.32 5.67
C VAL A 173 2.68 -1.07 6.30
N HIS A 174 3.75 -1.85 6.19
CA HIS A 174 3.84 -3.11 6.92
C HIS A 174 4.28 -2.83 8.35
N ARG A 175 3.42 -3.18 9.30
CA ARG A 175 3.67 -2.98 10.73
C ARG A 175 3.82 -4.31 11.41
N HIS A 176 4.56 -4.31 12.52
CA HIS A 176 4.65 -5.49 13.36
C HIS A 176 3.27 -5.77 13.99
N VAL A 177 2.83 -7.03 14.04
CA VAL A 177 1.49 -7.39 14.53
C VAL A 177 1.25 -6.90 15.96
N MET A 178 2.29 -6.92 16.80
CA MET A 178 2.20 -6.42 18.20
C MET A 178 2.10 -4.90 18.32
N SER A 179 2.22 -4.15 17.21
CA SER A 179 2.07 -2.68 17.18
C SER A 179 0.69 -2.23 16.69
N LEU A 180 -0.18 -3.17 16.37
CA LEU A 180 -1.56 -2.90 15.97
C LEU A 180 -2.41 -2.58 17.21
N THR A 181 -3.43 -1.75 17.01
CA THR A 181 -4.51 -1.65 18.02
C THR A 181 -5.32 -2.95 18.03
N GLN A 182 -6.11 -3.16 19.08
CA GLN A 182 -6.99 -4.34 19.16
C GLN A 182 -7.95 -4.42 17.97
N ALA A 183 -8.57 -3.29 17.60
CA ALA A 183 -9.50 -3.23 16.46
C ALA A 183 -8.80 -3.58 15.13
N GLU A 184 -7.59 -3.07 14.91
CA GLU A 184 -6.80 -3.40 13.71
C GLU A 184 -6.41 -4.87 13.65
N PHE A 185 -6.10 -5.47 14.80
CA PHE A 185 -5.82 -6.90 14.87
C PHE A 185 -7.05 -7.75 14.56
N ASP A 186 -8.22 -7.36 15.09
CA ASP A 186 -9.48 -8.08 14.86
C ASP A 186 -9.89 -8.01 13.38
N GLU A 187 -9.73 -6.85 12.73
CA GLU A 187 -9.90 -6.69 11.27
C GLU A 187 -8.93 -7.58 10.49
N TYR A 188 -7.64 -7.55 10.84
CA TYR A 188 -6.60 -8.38 10.21
C TYR A 188 -6.93 -9.87 10.33
N ALA A 189 -7.28 -10.35 11.52
CA ALA A 189 -7.65 -11.74 11.76
C ALA A 189 -8.94 -12.12 11.02
N GLY A 190 -9.94 -11.22 11.01
CA GLY A 190 -11.18 -11.37 10.27
C GLY A 190 -10.95 -11.53 8.77
N ALA A 191 -10.13 -10.66 8.17
CA ALA A 191 -9.75 -10.73 6.76
C ALA A 191 -9.06 -12.06 6.41
N HIS A 192 -8.12 -12.52 7.24
CA HIS A 192 -7.47 -13.81 7.05
C HIS A 192 -8.45 -14.99 7.15
N ASN A 193 -9.40 -14.94 8.08
CA ASN A 193 -10.45 -15.95 8.21
C ASN A 193 -11.37 -15.97 6.98
N THR A 194 -11.70 -14.80 6.42
CA THR A 194 -12.45 -14.70 5.17
C THR A 194 -11.71 -15.36 4.02
N LEU A 195 -10.42 -15.03 3.83
CA LEU A 195 -9.64 -15.67 2.76
C LEU A 195 -9.51 -17.19 2.94
N ARG A 196 -9.52 -17.69 4.19
CA ARG A 196 -9.44 -19.12 4.50
C ARG A 196 -10.75 -19.86 4.27
N ASN A 197 -11.88 -19.25 4.59
CA ASN A 197 -13.17 -19.95 4.67
C ASN A 197 -14.11 -19.65 3.50
N THR A 198 -13.76 -18.71 2.61
CA THR A 198 -14.54 -18.38 1.41
C THR A 198 -13.89 -18.99 0.17
N SER A 199 -14.67 -19.46 -0.81
CA SER A 199 -14.13 -19.93 -2.09
C SER A 199 -13.69 -18.74 -2.97
N THR A 200 -12.84 -18.96 -3.99
CA THR A 200 -12.40 -17.86 -4.87
C THR A 200 -13.58 -17.26 -5.64
N ALA A 201 -14.51 -18.10 -6.11
CA ALA A 201 -15.68 -17.64 -6.85
C ALA A 201 -16.61 -16.81 -5.96
N ASP A 202 -16.94 -17.31 -4.77
CA ASP A 202 -17.84 -16.60 -3.84
C ASP A 202 -17.20 -15.31 -3.34
N GLY A 203 -15.90 -15.33 -3.05
CA GLY A 203 -15.20 -14.14 -2.57
C GLY A 203 -15.05 -13.06 -3.65
N ARG A 204 -14.87 -13.43 -4.92
CA ARG A 204 -14.94 -12.46 -6.04
C ARG A 204 -16.32 -11.85 -6.17
N ALA A 205 -17.38 -12.66 -6.06
CA ALA A 205 -18.75 -12.16 -6.11
C ALA A 205 -19.06 -11.23 -4.93
N ALA A 206 -18.59 -11.55 -3.72
CA ALA A 206 -18.87 -10.81 -2.50
C ALA A 206 -17.98 -9.57 -2.32
N PHE A 207 -16.70 -9.65 -2.69
CA PHE A 207 -15.68 -8.67 -2.32
C PHE A 207 -14.90 -8.11 -3.51
N GLY A 208 -15.05 -8.69 -4.71
CA GLY A 208 -14.34 -8.24 -5.91
C GLY A 208 -14.49 -6.74 -6.16
N HIS A 209 -15.70 -6.20 -5.97
CA HIS A 209 -16.00 -4.79 -6.14
C HIS A 209 -15.13 -3.84 -5.28
N ARG A 210 -14.56 -4.33 -4.16
CA ARG A 210 -13.69 -3.59 -3.26
C ARG A 210 -12.20 -3.74 -3.57
N CYS A 211 -11.84 -4.66 -4.46
CA CYS A 211 -10.45 -4.79 -4.89
C CYS A 211 -9.98 -3.51 -5.57
N LEU A 212 -8.67 -3.24 -5.50
CA LEU A 212 -8.07 -1.99 -5.98
C LEU A 212 -8.12 -1.87 -7.51
N ASP A 213 -7.70 -2.92 -8.22
CA ASP A 213 -7.54 -2.88 -9.67
C ASP A 213 -8.69 -3.62 -10.37
N ALA A 214 -8.94 -4.87 -9.97
CA ALA A 214 -9.92 -5.74 -10.63
C ALA A 214 -10.57 -6.72 -9.66
N ASP A 215 -11.78 -7.20 -9.99
CA ASP A 215 -12.50 -8.18 -9.16
C ASP A 215 -11.69 -9.48 -9.01
N GLU A 216 -10.90 -9.81 -10.03
CA GLU A 216 -10.08 -11.01 -10.11
C GLU A 216 -8.90 -11.01 -9.13
N ASP A 217 -8.53 -9.87 -8.55
CA ASP A 217 -7.46 -9.76 -7.53
C ASP A 217 -7.81 -10.53 -6.24
N PHE A 218 -9.09 -10.86 -6.01
CA PHE A 218 -9.47 -11.72 -4.89
C PHE A 218 -9.03 -13.17 -5.14
N HIS A 219 -8.23 -13.68 -4.20
CA HIS A 219 -7.76 -15.06 -4.13
C HIS A 219 -7.85 -15.60 -2.70
N THR A 220 -8.12 -16.90 -2.57
CA THR A 220 -8.27 -17.55 -1.26
C THR A 220 -6.94 -18.03 -0.69
N HIS A 221 -6.94 -18.34 0.60
CA HIS A 221 -5.80 -18.95 1.30
C HIS A 221 -5.22 -20.15 0.51
N ASP A 222 -6.08 -21.02 0.00
CA ASP A 222 -5.68 -22.24 -0.72
C ASP A 222 -4.98 -21.94 -2.04
N ALA A 223 -5.27 -20.82 -2.70
CA ALA A 223 -4.53 -20.41 -3.89
C ALA A 223 -3.05 -20.14 -3.55
N PHE A 224 -2.79 -19.51 -2.40
CA PHE A 224 -1.43 -19.24 -1.91
C PHE A 224 -0.71 -20.53 -1.51
N VAL A 225 -1.37 -21.40 -0.74
CA VAL A 225 -0.82 -22.70 -0.35
C VAL A 225 -0.50 -23.56 -1.57
N SER A 226 -1.41 -23.60 -2.54
CA SER A 226 -1.23 -24.36 -3.78
C SER A 226 -0.05 -23.81 -4.60
N LEU A 227 0.05 -22.49 -4.75
CA LEU A 227 1.15 -21.86 -5.47
C LEU A 227 2.51 -22.18 -4.84
N HIS A 228 2.59 -22.11 -3.52
CA HIS A 228 3.77 -22.51 -2.76
C HIS A 228 4.09 -24.00 -2.97
N LEU A 229 3.08 -24.88 -2.82
CA LEU A 229 3.23 -26.33 -2.99
C LEU A 229 3.71 -26.70 -4.40
N PHE A 230 3.07 -26.19 -5.45
CA PHE A 230 3.44 -26.50 -6.83
C PHE A 230 4.85 -26.01 -7.16
N SER A 231 5.27 -24.88 -6.59
CA SER A 231 6.61 -24.34 -6.80
C SER A 231 7.68 -25.17 -6.08
N SER A 232 7.37 -25.73 -4.91
CA SER A 232 8.23 -26.67 -4.19
C SER A 232 8.28 -28.07 -4.80
N TYR A 233 7.19 -28.54 -5.44
CA TYR A 233 7.06 -29.91 -5.97
C TYR A 233 7.28 -30.03 -7.49
N ALA A 234 7.78 -28.98 -8.15
CA ALA A 234 8.01 -28.98 -9.59
C ALA A 234 9.12 -29.98 -9.98
N ASN A 235 8.69 -31.22 -10.25
CA ASN A 235 9.39 -32.42 -10.70
C ASN A 235 10.05 -33.28 -9.61
N ARG A 236 9.76 -34.59 -9.60
CA ARG A 236 10.33 -35.63 -8.71
C ARG A 236 11.87 -35.72 -8.71
N THR A 237 12.53 -34.96 -9.59
CA THR A 237 13.98 -34.95 -9.80
C THR A 237 14.61 -33.56 -9.69
N SER A 238 13.84 -32.48 -9.48
CA SER A 238 14.40 -31.15 -9.24
C SER A 238 14.02 -30.66 -7.86
N ALA A 239 15.05 -30.41 -7.04
CA ALA A 239 14.98 -29.81 -5.73
C ALA A 239 14.12 -28.54 -5.73
N ASP A 240 13.55 -28.26 -4.57
CA ASP A 240 12.74 -27.10 -4.26
C ASP A 240 13.28 -25.81 -4.92
N ARG A 241 12.52 -25.31 -5.91
CA ARG A 241 12.92 -24.18 -6.77
C ARG A 241 12.77 -22.82 -6.09
N SER A 242 12.09 -22.80 -4.95
CA SER A 242 11.68 -21.59 -4.25
C SER A 242 12.34 -21.45 -2.88
N HIS A 243 12.99 -22.49 -2.37
CA HIS A 243 13.70 -22.44 -1.08
C HIS A 243 15.20 -22.72 -1.20
N PHE A 244 15.66 -23.11 -2.39
CA PHE A 244 17.08 -23.16 -2.70
C PHE A 244 17.34 -22.21 -3.87
N LEU A 245 18.42 -21.42 -3.77
CA LEU A 245 18.90 -20.40 -4.72
C LEU A 245 18.39 -18.97 -4.46
N MET A 246 18.92 -18.01 -5.25
CA MET A 246 18.64 -16.56 -5.19
C MET A 246 17.17 -16.16 -5.46
N LEU A 247 16.30 -17.14 -5.73
CA LEU A 247 14.89 -16.91 -6.05
C LEU A 247 13.96 -17.02 -4.84
N GLN A 248 14.46 -17.44 -3.69
CA GLN A 248 13.63 -17.61 -2.50
C GLN A 248 12.96 -16.31 -2.06
N GLU A 249 13.75 -15.26 -1.81
CA GLU A 249 13.21 -13.99 -1.33
C GLU A 249 12.29 -13.33 -2.36
N PRO A 250 12.63 -13.23 -3.66
CA PRO A 250 11.71 -12.67 -4.67
C PRO A 250 10.42 -13.47 -4.84
N ALA A 251 10.48 -14.82 -4.79
CA ALA A 251 9.29 -15.66 -4.93
C ALA A 251 8.32 -15.48 -3.75
N HIS A 252 8.84 -15.51 -2.53
CA HIS A 252 8.04 -15.29 -1.33
C HIS A 252 7.48 -13.87 -1.27
N LEU A 253 8.27 -12.87 -1.66
CA LEU A 253 7.79 -11.49 -1.77
C LEU A 253 6.63 -11.40 -2.75
N ALA A 254 6.74 -11.97 -3.96
CA ALA A 254 5.67 -11.96 -4.94
C ALA A 254 4.40 -12.66 -4.44
N TRP A 255 4.53 -13.77 -3.73
CA TRP A 255 3.41 -14.48 -3.12
C TRP A 255 2.75 -13.69 -2.01
N THR A 256 3.53 -13.06 -1.13
CA THR A 256 3.02 -12.16 -0.10
C THR A 256 2.30 -10.97 -0.71
N MET A 257 2.81 -10.38 -1.80
CA MET A 257 2.13 -9.29 -2.51
C MET A 257 0.78 -9.73 -3.09
N LEU A 258 0.69 -10.96 -3.63
CA LEU A 258 -0.59 -11.48 -4.12
C LEU A 258 -1.58 -11.69 -2.96
N ALA A 259 -1.11 -12.19 -1.81
CA ALA A 259 -1.93 -12.33 -0.61
C ALA A 259 -2.44 -10.98 -0.11
N GLN A 260 -1.58 -9.97 -0.15
CA GLN A 260 -1.97 -8.60 0.20
C GLN A 260 -2.99 -8.01 -0.76
N LYS A 261 -2.87 -8.26 -2.07
CA LYS A 261 -3.90 -7.85 -3.04
C LYS A 261 -5.26 -8.42 -2.67
N ALA A 262 -5.34 -9.70 -2.35
CA ALA A 262 -6.60 -10.33 -1.92
C ALA A 262 -7.12 -9.78 -0.58
N LEU A 263 -6.23 -9.56 0.39
CA LEU A 263 -6.60 -8.99 1.70
C LEU A 263 -7.18 -7.58 1.56
N ARG A 264 -6.67 -6.76 0.63
CA ARG A 264 -7.21 -5.41 0.37
C ARG A 264 -8.66 -5.40 -0.12
N CYS A 265 -9.17 -6.51 -0.65
CA CYS A 265 -10.56 -6.60 -1.08
C CYS A 265 -11.52 -6.80 0.11
N VAL A 266 -11.03 -7.27 1.26
CA VAL A 266 -11.88 -7.68 2.41
C VAL A 266 -11.62 -6.90 3.70
N ALA A 267 -10.53 -6.14 3.75
CA ALA A 267 -10.10 -5.33 4.90
C ALA A 267 -10.50 -3.86 4.74
#